data_AF-A0A370PY35-F1
#
_entry.id   AF-A0A370PY35-F1
#
_cell.length_a   1.000
_cell.length_b   1.000
_cell.length_c   1.000
_cell.angle_alpha   90.00
_cell.angle_beta   90.00
_cell.angle_gamma   90.00
#
_symmetry.space_group_name_H-M   'P 1'
#
loop_
_entity.id
_entity.type
_entity.pdbx_description
1 polymer ?
#
loop_
_entity_poly.entity_id
_entity_poly.type
_entity_poly.pdbx_seq_one_letter_code
_entity_poly.pdbx_strand_id
1 'polypeptide(L)'
;MLVGRQEIVRLLSGEIPKSKNAFGKPPTPSLSRSYRFLSSNGGYTKVLHGPIEEYPMTKCGKTVARLERGGKIPSVGAMSGWSHTPAQPLRVDGRQWTDDVFYIAEIVGHHLASHACDQGICGQYNACHAEKQLIAYFIDRHVFLPRDGLPDPKLEEEITRVEDELERITSCTEIGRVVASLRKEKQELDDELFDGDEKLVGKDDEIKKLESKRRDVETALNQLIASPRARRLRMLECKLEILGVQRQRHEDLIEMAEAPPPPASLSEAAILISSVPCDDCKAFTERVNKHFGLCIQLFASV
;
A
#
# COMPACT_ATOMS: atom_id res chain seq x y z
N MET A 1 -10.94 -0.63 -9.76
CA MET A 1 -9.64 -0.39 -10.42
C MET A 1 -9.10 0.91 -9.86
N LEU A 2 -8.03 0.80 -9.09
CA LEU A 2 -7.54 1.79 -8.14
C LEU A 2 -6.26 2.40 -8.71
N VAL A 3 -6.34 3.65 -9.18
CA VAL A 3 -5.13 4.42 -9.51
C VAL A 3 -4.47 4.81 -8.20
N GLY A 4 -3.48 4.02 -7.82
CA GLY A 4 -2.48 4.30 -6.79
C GLY A 4 -1.11 3.88 -7.30
N ARG A 5 -0.03 4.03 -6.51
CA ARG A 5 1.35 3.62 -6.87
C ARG A 5 1.46 2.31 -7.68
N GLN A 6 0.57 1.34 -7.44
CA GLN A 6 0.45 0.07 -8.17
C GLN A 6 0.08 0.19 -9.67
N GLU A 7 -0.70 1.20 -10.07
CA GLU A 7 -1.05 1.44 -11.46
C GLU A 7 0.07 2.21 -12.18
N ILE A 8 0.88 3.00 -11.48
CA ILE A 8 2.12 3.59 -12.02
C ILE A 8 3.11 2.47 -12.41
N VAL A 9 3.29 1.47 -11.53
CA VAL A 9 4.07 0.25 -11.83
C VAL A 9 3.50 -0.47 -13.07
N ARG A 10 2.19 -0.72 -13.12
CA ARG A 10 1.52 -1.37 -14.26
C ARG A 10 1.62 -0.60 -15.59
N LEU A 11 1.52 0.73 -15.55
CA LEU A 11 1.61 1.61 -16.71
C LEU A 11 3.03 1.68 -17.27
N LEU A 12 4.05 1.49 -16.43
CA LEU A 12 5.47 1.52 -16.81
C LEU A 12 5.99 0.14 -17.25
N SER A 13 5.41 -0.98 -16.81
CA SER A 13 5.74 -2.35 -17.29
C SER A 13 5.26 -2.69 -18.72
N GLY A 14 4.86 -1.69 -19.52
CA GLY A 14 4.61 -1.85 -20.96
C GLY A 14 3.16 -1.90 -21.42
N GLU A 15 2.17 -1.84 -20.52
CA GLU A 15 0.78 -1.60 -20.91
C GLU A 15 0.51 -0.08 -20.99
N ILE A 16 0.86 0.54 -22.12
CA ILE A 16 0.52 1.95 -22.39
C ILE A 16 -0.94 2.04 -22.85
N PRO A 17 -1.88 2.68 -22.11
CA PRO A 17 -3.07 3.23 -22.73
C PRO A 17 -2.64 4.51 -23.44
N LYS A 18 -2.64 4.46 -24.77
CA LYS A 18 -2.43 5.60 -25.67
C LYS A 18 -3.49 6.68 -25.43
N SER A 19 -3.38 7.51 -24.41
CA SER A 19 -4.12 8.78 -24.40
C SER A 19 -3.49 9.80 -23.45
N LYS A 20 -3.22 10.99 -23.97
CA LYS A 20 -2.83 12.18 -23.19
C LYS A 20 -4.00 12.78 -22.36
N ASN A 21 -5.16 12.09 -22.29
CA ASN A 21 -6.42 12.59 -21.73
C ASN A 21 -7.09 11.59 -20.75
N ALA A 22 -6.35 10.67 -20.12
CA ALA A 22 -6.95 9.54 -19.39
C ALA A 22 -7.65 9.94 -18.07
N PHE A 23 -7.28 11.07 -17.47
CA PHE A 23 -7.82 11.53 -16.20
C PHE A 23 -8.85 12.63 -16.44
N GLY A 24 -10.10 12.39 -16.04
CA GLY A 24 -11.12 13.45 -16.06
C GLY A 24 -10.80 14.52 -15.02
N LYS A 25 -11.38 15.70 -15.16
CA LYS A 25 -11.18 16.77 -14.17
C LYS A 25 -12.00 16.50 -12.91
N PRO A 26 -11.47 16.81 -11.71
CA PRO A 26 -12.28 16.79 -10.49
C PRO A 26 -13.43 17.80 -10.59
N PRO A 27 -14.52 17.61 -9.83
CA PRO A 27 -15.67 18.50 -9.86
C PRO A 27 -15.27 19.94 -9.55
N THR A 28 -15.78 20.88 -10.36
CA THR A 28 -15.56 22.32 -10.18
C THR A 28 -16.38 22.85 -9.00
N PRO A 29 -16.06 24.04 -8.46
CA PRO A 29 -16.83 24.69 -7.39
C PRO A 29 -18.33 24.85 -7.70
N SER A 30 -18.69 24.96 -8.98
CA SER A 30 -20.08 25.01 -9.44
C SER A 30 -20.80 23.67 -9.34
N LEU A 31 -20.10 22.57 -9.62
CA LEU A 31 -20.61 21.20 -9.54
C LEU A 31 -20.67 20.70 -8.10
N SER A 32 -19.77 21.14 -7.22
CA SER A 32 -19.79 20.76 -5.80
C SER A 32 -21.06 21.24 -5.07
N ARG A 33 -21.77 22.25 -5.59
CA ARG A 33 -23.07 22.72 -5.06
C ARG A 33 -24.20 21.70 -5.17
N SER A 34 -24.09 20.70 -6.05
CA SER A 34 -25.07 19.60 -6.12
C SER A 34 -24.84 18.52 -5.05
N TYR A 35 -23.76 18.62 -4.28
CA TYR A 35 -23.41 17.69 -3.22
C TYR A 35 -23.84 18.27 -1.88
N ARG A 36 -24.50 17.47 -1.03
CA ARG A 36 -24.87 17.86 0.34
C ARG A 36 -24.68 16.73 1.32
N PHE A 37 -24.07 17.00 2.47
CA PHE A 37 -24.05 16.05 3.57
C PHE A 37 -25.25 16.27 4.49
N LEU A 38 -26.14 15.29 4.59
CA LEU A 38 -27.27 15.30 5.52
C LEU A 38 -27.04 14.33 6.67
N SER A 39 -27.39 14.74 7.89
CA SER A 39 -27.39 13.85 9.05
C SER A 39 -28.63 12.95 9.01
N SER A 40 -28.45 11.65 9.25
CA SER A 40 -29.59 10.75 9.49
C SER A 40 -30.29 11.07 10.82
N ASN A 41 -31.56 10.67 10.96
CA ASN A 41 -32.26 10.75 12.25
C ASN A 41 -31.41 10.08 13.34
N GLY A 42 -31.04 10.84 14.37
CA GLY A 42 -30.16 10.41 15.47
C GLY A 42 -28.73 10.96 15.42
N GLY A 43 -28.26 11.53 14.30
CA GLY A 43 -26.95 12.21 14.21
C GLY A 43 -25.71 11.30 14.19
N TYR A 44 -25.90 9.98 14.08
CA TYR A 44 -24.82 8.99 14.05
C TYR A 44 -24.39 8.57 12.64
N THR A 45 -25.05 9.05 11.59
CA THR A 45 -24.66 8.80 10.19
C THR A 45 -24.75 10.10 9.39
N LYS A 46 -23.77 10.34 8.50
CA LYS A 46 -23.86 11.39 7.46
C LYS A 46 -24.08 10.73 6.10
N VAL A 47 -25.01 11.24 5.32
CA VAL A 47 -25.34 10.78 3.97
C VAL A 47 -24.94 11.86 2.98
N LEU A 48 -24.14 11.50 1.98
CA LEU A 48 -23.84 12.38 0.87
C LEU A 48 -24.95 12.27 -0.19
N HIS A 49 -25.70 13.35 -0.40
CA HIS A 49 -26.66 13.48 -1.48
C HIS A 49 -25.95 14.01 -2.73
N GLY A 50 -26.11 13.29 -3.84
CA GLY A 50 -25.28 13.33 -5.05
C GLY A 50 -25.16 11.89 -5.58
N PRO A 51 -23.95 11.30 -5.72
CA PRO A 51 -23.83 9.85 -5.61
C PRO A 51 -24.16 9.43 -4.17
N ILE A 52 -25.22 8.66 -3.96
CA ILE A 52 -25.68 8.27 -2.62
C ILE A 52 -24.60 7.41 -1.95
N GLU A 53 -24.04 7.90 -0.85
CA GLU A 53 -23.08 7.17 -0.01
C GLU A 53 -23.30 7.50 1.47
N GLU A 54 -23.26 6.47 2.33
CA GLU A 54 -23.53 6.60 3.77
C GLU A 54 -22.26 6.37 4.61
N TYR A 55 -22.00 7.32 5.52
CA TYR A 55 -20.85 7.30 6.42
C TYR A 55 -21.31 7.09 7.87
N PRO A 56 -21.28 5.85 8.39
CA PRO A 56 -21.59 5.58 9.77
C PRO A 56 -20.51 6.16 10.69
N MET A 57 -20.92 6.91 11.70
CA MET A 57 -20.05 7.60 12.65
C MET A 57 -20.17 6.97 14.04
N THR A 58 -19.05 6.96 14.75
CA THR A 58 -19.03 6.48 16.15
C THR A 58 -19.44 7.54 17.16
N LYS A 59 -19.45 8.82 16.78
CA LYS A 59 -19.83 9.97 17.62
C LYS A 59 -20.46 11.07 16.76
N CYS A 60 -21.49 11.72 17.30
CA CYS A 60 -22.11 12.91 16.68
C CYS A 60 -21.08 14.05 16.57
N GLY A 61 -21.11 14.81 15.47
CA GLY A 61 -20.29 16.02 15.26
C GLY A 61 -18.94 15.83 14.55
N LYS A 62 -18.60 14.62 14.09
CA LYS A 62 -17.37 14.40 13.31
C LYS A 62 -17.45 15.01 11.90
N THR A 63 -16.31 15.50 11.43
CA THR A 63 -16.14 15.92 10.03
C THR A 63 -15.90 14.69 9.18
N VAL A 64 -16.71 14.53 8.13
CA VAL A 64 -16.48 13.60 7.02
C VAL A 64 -16.06 14.40 5.80
N ALA A 65 -15.12 13.86 5.04
CA ALA A 65 -14.68 14.43 3.76
C ALA A 65 -14.58 13.34 2.69
N ARG A 66 -14.62 13.74 1.42
CA ARG A 66 -14.53 12.87 0.25
C ARG A 66 -13.62 13.47 -0.81
N LEU A 67 -12.63 12.71 -1.24
CA LEU A 67 -11.67 13.03 -2.29
C LEU A 67 -12.22 12.60 -3.65
N GLU A 68 -12.27 13.56 -4.57
CA GLU A 68 -12.63 13.41 -5.97
C GLU A 68 -11.43 13.79 -6.85
N ARG A 69 -11.05 12.87 -7.74
CA ARG A 69 -9.88 13.02 -8.63
C ARG A 69 -10.28 13.11 -10.10
N GLY A 70 -11.58 13.04 -10.38
CA GLY A 70 -12.13 13.00 -11.73
C GLY A 70 -11.88 11.68 -12.47
N GLY A 71 -12.44 11.59 -13.68
CA GLY A 71 -12.32 10.40 -14.54
C GLY A 71 -13.03 9.17 -13.98
N LYS A 72 -12.42 7.99 -14.18
CA LYS A 72 -12.92 6.70 -13.66
C LYS A 72 -12.24 6.30 -12.34
N ILE A 73 -11.59 7.23 -11.65
CA ILE A 73 -10.88 6.96 -10.41
C ILE A 73 -11.89 6.90 -9.26
N PRO A 74 -11.91 5.82 -8.45
CA PRO A 74 -12.80 5.74 -7.30
C PRO A 74 -12.58 6.90 -6.33
N SER A 75 -13.70 7.46 -5.86
CA SER A 75 -13.71 8.41 -4.75
C SER A 75 -13.28 7.76 -3.45
N VAL A 76 -12.66 8.53 -2.57
CA VAL A 76 -12.14 8.05 -1.28
C VAL A 76 -12.62 8.96 -0.15
N GLY A 77 -13.18 8.39 0.91
CA GLY A 77 -13.66 9.11 2.09
C GLY A 77 -12.64 9.14 3.23
N ALA A 78 -12.78 10.13 4.11
CA ALA A 78 -12.09 10.21 5.40
C ALA A 78 -13.01 10.75 6.48
N MET A 79 -12.66 10.48 7.74
CA MET A 79 -13.39 10.98 8.89
C MET A 79 -12.40 11.54 9.92
N SER A 80 -12.72 12.67 10.53
CA SER A 80 -11.86 13.29 11.53
C SER A 80 -11.65 12.37 12.75
N GLY A 81 -10.41 12.33 13.24
CA GLY A 81 -9.98 11.57 14.42
C GLY A 81 -9.02 10.43 14.07
N TRP A 82 -8.20 10.00 15.03
CA TRP A 82 -7.15 9.02 14.78
C TRP A 82 -7.58 7.56 15.01
N SER A 83 -8.40 7.29 16.02
CA SER A 83 -8.62 5.91 16.55
C SER A 83 -9.63 5.07 15.74
N HIS A 84 -9.95 5.45 14.51
CA HIS A 84 -10.95 4.73 13.73
C HIS A 84 -10.28 3.75 12.77
N THR A 85 -10.63 2.47 12.88
CA THR A 85 -10.29 1.46 11.87
C THR A 85 -11.09 1.69 10.59
N PRO A 86 -10.64 1.19 9.42
CA PRO A 86 -11.42 1.27 8.20
C PRO A 86 -12.68 0.42 8.37
N ALA A 87 -13.82 1.05 8.64
CA ALA A 87 -15.10 0.34 8.74
C ALA A 87 -15.71 0.05 7.35
N GLN A 88 -15.14 0.61 6.28
CA GLN A 88 -15.61 0.48 4.91
C GLN A 88 -14.44 0.55 3.91
N PRO A 89 -14.51 -0.15 2.74
CA PRO A 89 -13.43 -0.20 1.74
C PRO A 89 -13.01 1.15 1.15
N LEU A 90 -13.89 2.15 1.20
CA LEU A 90 -13.69 3.47 0.60
C LEU A 90 -13.19 4.51 1.61
N ARG A 91 -12.92 4.15 2.88
CA ARG A 91 -12.48 5.09 3.92
C ARG A 91 -11.02 4.86 4.29
N VAL A 92 -10.25 5.94 4.35
CA VAL A 92 -8.86 5.92 4.80
C VAL A 92 -8.74 5.61 6.30
N ASP A 93 -7.63 5.01 6.72
CA ASP A 93 -7.35 4.69 8.14
C ASP A 93 -6.85 5.90 8.93
N GLY A 94 -7.58 6.30 9.97
CA GLY A 94 -7.25 7.53 10.71
C GLY A 94 -5.87 7.54 11.35
N ARG A 95 -5.32 6.38 11.72
CA ARG A 95 -4.03 6.31 12.41
C ARG A 95 -2.89 6.48 11.41
N GLN A 96 -2.87 5.65 10.37
CA GLN A 96 -1.85 5.68 9.33
C GLN A 96 -1.72 7.08 8.72
N TRP A 97 -2.84 7.67 8.29
CA TRP A 97 -2.79 8.95 7.57
C TRP A 97 -2.51 10.15 8.48
N THR A 98 -2.72 10.03 9.79
CA THR A 98 -2.30 11.09 10.74
C THR A 98 -0.77 11.15 10.84
N ASP A 99 -0.09 10.00 10.87
CA ASP A 99 1.37 9.94 10.88
C ASP A 99 1.96 10.50 9.58
N ASP A 100 1.34 10.19 8.43
CA ASP A 100 1.74 10.77 7.15
C ASP A 100 1.53 12.29 7.08
N VAL A 101 0.47 12.81 7.69
CA VAL A 101 0.25 14.26 7.79
C VAL A 101 1.37 14.96 8.57
N PHE A 102 1.88 14.35 9.66
CA PHE A 102 3.03 14.89 10.38
C PHE A 102 4.27 14.96 9.49
N TYR A 103 4.58 13.87 8.79
CA TYR A 103 5.73 13.82 7.89
C TYR A 103 5.63 14.84 6.76
N ILE A 104 4.46 14.96 6.13
CA ILE A 104 4.23 15.94 5.06
C ILE A 104 4.31 17.36 5.61
N ALA A 105 3.76 17.62 6.80
CA ALA A 105 3.84 18.92 7.45
C ALA A 105 5.30 19.36 7.65
N GLU A 106 6.17 18.45 8.09
CA GLU A 106 7.60 18.71 8.21
C GLU A 106 8.23 19.08 6.86
N ILE A 107 7.98 18.30 5.81
CA ILE A 107 8.51 18.56 4.45
C ILE A 107 8.11 19.93 3.91
N VAL A 108 6.83 20.29 4.06
CA VAL A 108 6.29 21.55 3.52
C VAL A 108 6.48 22.73 4.48
N GLY A 109 7.14 22.51 5.62
CA GLY A 109 7.39 23.50 6.67
C GLY A 109 6.11 24.01 7.35
N HIS A 110 5.03 23.22 7.37
CA HIS A 110 3.77 23.55 8.05
C HIS A 110 3.88 23.22 9.54
N HIS A 111 3.50 24.19 10.39
CA HIS A 111 3.47 23.99 11.84
C HIS A 111 2.08 23.54 12.29
N LEU A 112 1.97 22.30 12.75
CA LEU A 112 0.77 21.79 13.39
C LEU A 112 0.71 22.29 14.83
N ALA A 113 -0.06 23.35 15.07
CA ALA A 113 -0.17 23.97 16.38
C ALA A 113 -0.71 22.99 17.44
N SER A 114 -0.25 23.13 18.68
CA SER A 114 -0.76 22.32 19.78
C SER A 114 -2.22 22.63 20.10
N HIS A 115 -2.96 21.62 20.50
CA HIS A 115 -4.35 21.71 20.91
C HIS A 115 -4.59 20.91 22.21
N ALA A 116 -5.60 21.30 22.99
CA ALA A 116 -5.97 20.60 24.23
C ALA A 116 -6.39 19.13 24.01
N CYS A 117 -6.71 18.76 22.77
CA CYS A 117 -7.13 17.42 22.38
C CYS A 117 -6.02 16.56 21.76
N ASP A 118 -4.75 17.00 21.86
CA ASP A 118 -3.58 16.31 21.32
C ASP A 118 -3.23 14.98 22.01
N GLN A 119 -3.83 14.71 23.18
CA GLN A 119 -3.70 13.43 23.92
C GLN A 119 -2.25 12.94 24.08
N GLY A 120 -1.31 13.86 24.26
CA GLY A 120 0.11 13.57 24.49
C GLY A 120 1.02 13.70 23.26
N ILE A 121 0.47 13.90 22.06
CA ILE A 121 1.26 14.12 20.83
C ILE A 121 0.92 15.52 20.27
N CYS A 122 1.86 16.46 20.43
CA CYS A 122 1.69 17.84 19.98
C CYS A 122 1.27 17.92 18.50
N GLY A 123 0.19 18.64 18.21
CA GLY A 123 -0.35 18.83 16.86
C GLY A 123 -1.25 17.69 16.34
N GLN A 124 -1.42 16.61 17.09
CA GLN A 124 -2.18 15.43 16.65
C GLN A 124 -3.64 15.75 16.35
N TYR A 125 -4.26 16.64 17.13
CA TYR A 125 -5.62 17.06 16.87
C TYR A 125 -5.77 17.65 15.47
N ASN A 126 -4.86 18.55 15.10
CA ASN A 126 -4.85 19.20 13.80
C ASN A 126 -4.44 18.25 12.66
N ALA A 127 -3.55 17.30 12.94
CA ALA A 127 -3.11 16.30 11.97
C ALA A 127 -4.23 15.31 11.60
N CYS A 128 -5.11 14.98 12.55
CA CYS A 128 -6.17 13.98 12.35
C CYS A 128 -7.44 14.51 11.64
N HIS A 129 -7.39 15.72 11.08
CA HIS A 129 -8.48 16.28 10.30
C HIS A 129 -8.66 15.51 8.98
N ALA A 130 -9.92 15.25 8.60
CA ALA A 130 -10.26 14.43 7.44
C ALA A 130 -9.65 15.01 6.14
N GLU A 131 -9.60 16.33 6.03
CA GLU A 131 -9.00 17.07 4.93
C GLU A 131 -7.52 16.71 4.76
N LYS A 132 -6.74 16.79 5.85
CA LYS A 132 -5.30 16.52 5.79
C LYS A 132 -5.01 15.04 5.53
N GLN A 133 -5.81 14.14 6.10
CA GLN A 133 -5.70 12.70 5.82
C GLN A 133 -5.94 12.38 4.34
N LEU A 134 -6.92 13.02 3.69
CA LEU A 134 -7.16 12.86 2.24
C LEU A 134 -6.07 13.50 1.38
N ILE A 135 -5.50 14.63 1.83
CA ILE A 135 -4.33 15.24 1.17
C ILE A 135 -3.13 14.30 1.25
N ALA A 136 -2.85 13.72 2.43
CA ALA A 136 -1.79 12.75 2.62
C ALA A 136 -2.00 11.50 1.75
N TYR A 137 -3.23 10.99 1.69
CA TYR A 137 -3.61 9.91 0.77
C TYR A 137 -3.33 10.28 -0.69
N PHE A 138 -3.72 11.48 -1.11
CA PHE A 138 -3.50 11.93 -2.47
C PHE A 138 -2.01 12.01 -2.82
N ILE A 139 -1.21 12.61 -1.92
CA ILE A 139 0.25 12.70 -2.06
C ILE A 139 0.86 11.30 -2.14
N ASP A 140 0.55 10.41 -1.20
CA ASP A 140 1.03 9.03 -1.24
C ASP A 140 0.73 8.38 -2.60
N ARG A 141 -0.47 8.56 -3.16
CA ARG A 141 -0.81 7.89 -4.44
C ARG A 141 -0.18 8.52 -5.68
N HIS A 142 0.21 9.79 -5.65
CA HIS A 142 0.48 10.57 -6.86
C HIS A 142 1.79 11.38 -6.83
N VAL A 143 2.51 11.38 -5.71
CA VAL A 143 3.75 12.13 -5.51
C VAL A 143 4.79 11.24 -4.84
N PHE A 144 6.02 11.27 -5.35
CA PHE A 144 7.18 10.68 -4.67
C PHE A 144 7.68 11.63 -3.59
N LEU A 145 7.77 11.13 -2.37
CA LEU A 145 8.29 11.81 -1.20
C LEU A 145 9.77 11.45 -0.99
N PRO A 146 10.55 12.27 -0.25
CA PRO A 146 11.97 12.00 -0.01
C PRO A 146 12.25 10.61 0.58
N ARG A 147 11.37 10.09 1.43
CA ARG A 147 11.47 8.73 2.00
C ARG A 147 11.29 7.60 1.00
N ASP A 148 10.64 7.85 -0.14
CA ASP A 148 10.34 6.80 -1.12
C ASP A 148 11.60 6.36 -1.89
N GLY A 149 12.65 7.19 -1.90
CA GLY A 149 13.97 6.85 -2.45
C GLY A 149 14.93 6.25 -1.43
N LEU A 150 14.48 5.96 -0.19
CA LEU A 150 15.33 5.42 0.86
C LEU A 150 15.04 3.93 1.09
N PRO A 151 16.03 3.11 1.46
CA PRO A 151 15.80 1.76 1.93
C PRO A 151 14.85 1.72 3.14
N ASP A 152 14.21 0.58 3.39
CA ASP A 152 13.42 0.33 4.60
C ASP A 152 14.19 -0.61 5.57
N PRO A 153 14.94 -0.07 6.54
CA PRO A 153 15.69 -0.88 7.50
C PRO A 153 14.81 -1.83 8.31
N LYS A 154 13.54 -1.49 8.56
CA LYS A 154 12.65 -2.36 9.36
C LYS A 154 12.23 -3.58 8.56
N LEU A 155 11.98 -3.40 7.26
CA LEU A 155 11.70 -4.50 6.35
C LEU A 155 12.90 -5.44 6.25
N GLU A 156 14.10 -4.89 6.05
CA GLU A 156 15.33 -5.69 5.97
C GLU A 156 15.61 -6.44 7.28
N GLU A 157 15.47 -5.77 8.43
CA GLU A 157 15.65 -6.40 9.73
C GLU A 157 14.64 -7.55 9.96
N GLU A 158 13.41 -7.39 9.49
CA GLU A 158 12.39 -8.44 9.58
C GLU A 158 12.67 -9.62 8.63
N ILE A 159 13.19 -9.35 7.42
CA ILE A 159 13.66 -10.40 6.50
C ILE A 159 14.76 -11.21 7.15
N THR A 160 15.83 -10.55 7.63
CA THR A 160 16.95 -11.21 8.30
C THR A 160 16.49 -12.04 9.50
N ARG A 161 15.60 -11.50 10.34
CA ARG A 161 15.03 -12.24 11.47
C ARG A 161 14.32 -13.54 11.05
N VAL A 162 13.60 -13.52 9.93
CA VAL A 162 12.86 -14.69 9.45
C VAL A 162 13.79 -15.69 8.76
N GLU A 163 14.82 -15.21 8.04
CA GLU A 163 15.87 -16.03 7.44
C GLU A 163 16.66 -16.79 8.51
N ASP A 164 17.14 -16.11 9.55
CA ASP A 164 17.85 -16.71 10.69
C ASP A 164 17.00 -17.79 11.37
N GLU A 165 15.71 -17.51 11.56
CA GLU A 165 14.77 -18.44 12.17
C GLU A 165 14.53 -19.68 11.29
N LEU A 166 14.45 -19.49 9.97
CA LEU A 166 14.30 -20.57 9.01
C LEU A 166 15.56 -21.44 8.96
N GLU A 167 16.76 -20.84 8.95
CA GLU A 167 18.03 -21.54 9.00
C GLU A 167 18.16 -22.38 10.29
N ARG A 168 17.78 -21.80 11.44
CA ARG A 168 17.77 -22.51 12.71
C ARG A 168 16.85 -23.74 12.69
N ILE A 169 15.64 -23.63 12.11
CA ILE A 169 14.74 -24.78 12.02
C ILE A 169 15.32 -25.84 11.08
N THR A 170 15.86 -25.41 9.95
CA THR A 170 16.42 -26.26 8.91
C THR A 170 17.61 -27.07 9.44
N SER A 171 18.46 -26.48 10.30
CA SER A 171 19.63 -27.14 10.89
C SER A 171 19.32 -27.93 12.17
N CYS A 172 18.52 -27.38 13.09
CA CYS A 172 18.36 -27.94 14.43
C CYS A 172 17.25 -28.99 14.54
N THR A 173 16.25 -28.97 13.67
CA THR A 173 15.12 -29.91 13.77
C THR A 173 15.30 -31.14 12.88
N GLU A 174 14.78 -32.29 13.30
CA GLU A 174 14.78 -33.51 12.49
C GLU A 174 14.06 -33.27 11.15
N ILE A 175 12.86 -32.68 11.21
CA ILE A 175 12.08 -32.35 10.02
C ILE A 175 12.83 -31.40 9.08
N GLY A 176 13.48 -30.37 9.63
CA GLY A 176 14.28 -29.41 8.89
C GLY A 176 15.46 -30.07 8.18
N ARG A 177 16.19 -30.95 8.87
CA ARG A 177 17.32 -31.68 8.27
C ARG A 177 16.90 -32.60 7.15
N VAL A 178 15.77 -33.31 7.30
CA VAL A 178 15.23 -34.17 6.25
C VAL A 178 14.78 -33.33 5.05
N VAL A 179 14.06 -32.22 5.27
CA VAL A 179 13.68 -31.29 4.21
C VAL A 179 14.90 -30.73 3.49
N ALA A 180 15.94 -30.32 4.22
CA ALA A 180 17.19 -29.82 3.65
C ALA A 180 17.90 -30.88 2.80
N SER A 181 17.98 -32.12 3.30
CA SER A 181 18.59 -33.24 2.59
C SER A 181 17.85 -33.56 1.29
N LEU A 182 16.51 -33.62 1.34
CA LEU A 182 15.69 -33.89 0.14
C LEU A 182 15.79 -32.76 -0.88
N ARG A 183 15.83 -31.50 -0.43
CA ARG A 183 16.05 -30.34 -1.33
C ARG A 183 17.42 -30.39 -1.99
N LYS A 184 18.46 -30.72 -1.23
CA LYS A 184 19.82 -30.88 -1.75
C LYS A 184 19.89 -32.00 -2.78
N GLU A 185 19.33 -33.17 -2.47
CA GLU A 185 19.29 -34.30 -3.41
C GLU A 185 18.49 -33.96 -4.68
N LYS A 186 17.36 -33.25 -4.55
CA LYS A 186 16.60 -32.78 -5.71
C LYS A 186 17.46 -31.85 -6.59
N GLN A 187 18.15 -30.89 -5.99
CA GLN A 187 19.01 -29.95 -6.72
C GLN A 187 20.16 -30.67 -7.43
N GLU A 188 20.85 -31.59 -6.75
CA GLU A 188 21.92 -32.40 -7.35
C GLU A 188 21.42 -33.19 -8.58
N LEU A 189 20.19 -33.73 -8.52
CA LEU A 189 19.57 -34.43 -9.64
C LEU A 189 19.15 -33.49 -10.78
N ASP A 190 18.66 -32.28 -10.47
CA ASP A 190 18.33 -31.27 -11.47
C ASP A 190 19.60 -30.77 -12.18
N ASP A 191 20.69 -30.55 -11.44
CA ASP A 191 21.99 -30.16 -11.99
C ASP A 191 22.58 -31.28 -12.88
N GLU A 192 22.49 -32.55 -12.44
CA GLU A 192 22.95 -33.70 -13.23
C GLU A 192 22.16 -33.86 -14.55
N LEU A 193 20.84 -33.60 -14.52
CA LEU A 193 20.00 -33.63 -15.71
C LEU A 193 20.27 -32.44 -16.66
N PHE A 194 20.63 -31.27 -16.13
CA PHE A 194 20.85 -30.06 -16.92
C PHE A 194 22.28 -29.97 -17.48
N ASP A 195 23.30 -30.16 -16.64
CA ASP A 195 24.71 -30.08 -17.03
C ASP A 195 25.22 -31.39 -17.65
N GLY A 196 24.50 -32.50 -17.42
CA GLY A 196 24.80 -33.81 -17.99
C GLY A 196 24.36 -33.98 -19.44
N ASP A 197 23.70 -32.99 -20.06
CA ASP A 197 23.05 -33.16 -21.37
C ASP A 197 24.02 -33.67 -22.46
N GLU A 198 25.27 -33.17 -22.51
CA GLU A 198 26.32 -33.69 -23.40
C GLU A 198 26.80 -35.12 -23.03
N LYS A 199 26.81 -35.48 -21.75
CA LYS A 199 27.25 -36.80 -21.24
C LYS A 199 26.16 -37.87 -21.27
N LEU A 200 24.91 -37.44 -21.40
CA LEU A 200 23.70 -38.25 -21.40
C LEU A 200 23.14 -38.45 -22.82
N VAL A 201 23.72 -37.82 -23.85
CA VAL A 201 23.35 -38.06 -25.25
C VAL A 201 23.38 -39.55 -25.59
N GLY A 202 22.24 -40.08 -26.03
CA GLY A 202 22.07 -41.49 -26.40
C GLY A 202 21.94 -42.45 -25.21
N LYS A 203 21.81 -41.95 -23.98
CA LYS A 203 21.62 -42.72 -22.76
C LYS A 203 20.22 -42.56 -22.17
N ASP A 204 19.21 -42.78 -23.00
CA ASP A 204 17.80 -42.57 -22.65
C ASP A 204 17.35 -43.31 -21.37
N ASP A 205 17.91 -44.48 -21.09
CA ASP A 205 17.59 -45.26 -19.88
C ASP A 205 18.17 -44.64 -18.60
N GLU A 206 19.34 -43.99 -18.70
CA GLU A 206 19.98 -43.29 -17.57
C GLU A 206 19.19 -42.00 -17.25
N ILE A 207 18.79 -41.26 -18.28
CA ILE A 207 17.90 -40.09 -18.16
C ILE A 207 16.58 -40.48 -17.48
N LYS A 208 15.90 -41.53 -17.97
CA LYS A 208 14.64 -42.01 -17.36
C LYS A 208 14.80 -42.38 -15.90
N LYS A 209 15.93 -42.98 -15.53
CA LYS A 209 16.22 -43.37 -14.15
C LYS A 209 16.41 -42.14 -13.25
N LEU A 210 17.17 -41.14 -13.70
CA LEU A 210 17.36 -39.88 -13.00
C LEU A 210 16.04 -39.12 -12.84
N GLU A 211 15.25 -39.01 -13.90
CA GLU A 211 13.91 -38.40 -13.84
C GLU A 211 12.97 -39.11 -12.86
N SER A 212 12.99 -40.45 -12.86
CA SER A 212 12.20 -41.23 -11.91
C SER A 212 12.62 -40.93 -10.48
N LYS A 213 13.93 -40.93 -10.20
CA LYS A 213 14.46 -40.62 -8.88
C LYS A 213 14.11 -39.21 -8.44
N ARG A 214 14.22 -38.22 -9.33
CA ARG A 214 13.82 -36.84 -9.05
C ARG A 214 12.35 -36.75 -8.67
N ARG A 215 11.46 -37.44 -9.41
CA ARG A 215 10.02 -37.49 -9.09
C ARG A 215 9.76 -38.11 -7.72
N ASP A 216 10.50 -39.16 -7.36
CA ASP A 216 10.35 -39.81 -6.05
C ASP A 216 10.77 -38.87 -4.91
N VAL A 217 11.91 -38.18 -5.06
CA VAL A 217 12.39 -37.17 -4.10
C VAL A 217 11.41 -36.01 -3.97
N GLU A 218 10.89 -35.50 -5.09
CA GLU A 218 9.89 -34.44 -5.10
C GLU A 218 8.58 -34.88 -4.42
N THR A 219 8.15 -36.11 -4.64
CA THR A 219 6.96 -36.67 -3.98
C THR A 219 7.17 -36.78 -2.48
N ALA A 220 8.33 -37.28 -2.04
CA ALA A 220 8.68 -37.37 -0.62
C ALA A 220 8.74 -35.98 0.03
N LEU A 221 9.35 -35.01 -0.65
CA LEU A 221 9.44 -33.63 -0.18
C LEU A 221 8.04 -33.01 -0.03
N ASN A 222 7.17 -33.17 -1.03
CA ASN A 222 5.81 -32.64 -1.00
C ASN A 222 4.97 -33.25 0.12
N GLN A 223 5.07 -34.55 0.35
CA GLN A 223 4.40 -35.22 1.47
C GLN A 223 4.90 -34.72 2.83
N LEU A 224 6.22 -34.56 2.97
CA LEU A 224 6.84 -34.08 4.19
C LEU A 224 6.46 -32.63 4.48
N ILE A 225 6.53 -31.78 3.46
CA ILE A 225 6.09 -30.39 3.51
C ILE A 225 4.61 -30.31 3.83
N ALA A 226 3.74 -31.19 3.31
CA ALA A 226 2.31 -31.16 3.65
C ALA A 226 2.01 -31.56 5.12
N SER A 227 2.93 -32.26 5.77
CA SER A 227 2.71 -32.78 7.13
C SER A 227 2.55 -31.66 8.18
N PRO A 228 1.79 -31.88 9.27
CA PRO A 228 1.70 -30.93 10.39
C PRO A 228 3.06 -30.59 11.03
N ARG A 229 4.03 -31.52 10.95
CA ARG A 229 5.38 -31.35 11.51
C ARG A 229 6.17 -30.25 10.78
N ALA A 230 5.93 -30.07 9.49
CA ALA A 230 6.56 -29.03 8.69
C ALA A 230 5.84 -27.66 8.76
N ARG A 231 4.77 -27.52 9.56
CA ARG A 231 3.94 -26.30 9.59
C ARG A 231 4.74 -25.03 9.85
N ARG A 232 5.66 -25.05 10.81
CA ARG A 232 6.44 -23.87 11.18
C ARG A 232 7.40 -23.46 10.06
N LEU A 233 8.07 -24.43 9.44
CA LEU A 233 8.95 -24.23 8.29
C LEU A 233 8.17 -23.60 7.13
N ARG A 234 7.01 -24.18 6.77
CA ARG A 234 6.12 -23.59 5.75
C ARG A 234 5.68 -22.17 6.06
N MET A 235 5.33 -21.89 7.31
CA MET A 235 4.87 -20.55 7.71
C MET A 235 5.97 -19.50 7.55
N LEU A 236 7.22 -19.85 7.86
CA LEU A 236 8.35 -18.95 7.68
C LEU A 236 8.67 -18.75 6.19
N GLU A 237 8.62 -19.81 5.39
CA GLU A 237 8.81 -19.72 3.93
C GLU A 237 7.75 -18.83 3.29
N CYS A 238 6.46 -19.04 3.59
CA CYS A 238 5.40 -18.15 3.11
C CYS A 238 5.60 -16.71 3.60
N LYS A 239 6.13 -16.52 4.81
CA LYS A 239 6.43 -15.18 5.33
C LYS A 239 7.58 -14.53 4.55
N LEU A 240 8.65 -15.27 4.23
CA LEU A 240 9.74 -14.78 3.38
C LEU A 240 9.28 -14.46 1.97
N GLU A 241 8.40 -15.25 1.37
CA GLU A 241 7.81 -14.94 0.06
C GLU A 241 7.05 -13.61 0.10
N ILE A 242 6.21 -13.40 1.13
CA ILE A 242 5.47 -12.15 1.30
C ILE A 242 6.44 -10.97 1.51
N LEU A 243 7.45 -11.12 2.34
CA LEU A 243 8.45 -10.07 2.60
C LEU A 243 9.30 -9.79 1.37
N GLY A 244 9.68 -10.80 0.58
CA GLY A 244 10.40 -10.64 -0.67
C GLY A 244 9.58 -9.86 -1.71
N VAL A 245 8.28 -10.13 -1.81
CA VAL A 245 7.36 -9.32 -2.65
C VAL A 245 7.27 -7.88 -2.14
N GLN A 246 7.30 -7.67 -0.82
CA GLN A 246 7.32 -6.32 -0.24
C GLN A 246 8.64 -5.59 -0.55
N ARG A 247 9.77 -6.28 -0.43
CA ARG A 247 11.11 -5.73 -0.73
C ARG A 247 11.22 -5.35 -2.20
N GLN A 248 10.83 -6.23 -3.12
CA GLN A 248 10.84 -5.93 -4.55
C GLN A 248 10.00 -4.69 -4.86
N ARG A 249 8.80 -4.57 -4.29
CA ARG A 249 7.96 -3.37 -4.48
C ARG A 249 8.62 -2.11 -3.94
N HIS A 250 9.38 -2.22 -2.86
CA HIS A 250 10.11 -1.11 -2.27
C HIS A 250 11.29 -0.69 -3.17
N GLU A 251 12.03 -1.65 -3.70
CA GLU A 251 13.09 -1.42 -4.69
C GLU A 251 12.54 -0.75 -5.95
N ASP A 252 11.42 -1.23 -6.49
CA ASP A 252 10.74 -0.62 -7.64
C ASP A 252 10.35 0.85 -7.34
N LEU A 253 9.92 1.15 -6.11
CA LEU A 253 9.58 2.52 -5.69
C LEU A 253 10.80 3.42 -5.64
N ILE A 254 11.93 2.93 -5.13
CA ILE A 254 13.20 3.66 -5.09
C ILE A 254 13.64 3.98 -6.52
N GLU A 255 13.67 2.97 -7.39
CA GLU A 255 14.06 3.14 -8.80
C GLU A 255 13.19 4.19 -9.50
N MET A 256 11.87 4.14 -9.29
CA MET A 256 10.96 5.13 -9.88
C MET A 256 11.12 6.54 -9.28
N ALA A 257 11.48 6.65 -8.00
CA ALA A 257 11.74 7.94 -7.37
C ALA A 257 13.02 8.60 -7.91
N GLU A 258 14.01 7.79 -8.32
CA GLU A 258 15.25 8.26 -8.97
C GLU A 258 15.08 8.51 -10.47
N ALA A 259 14.10 7.87 -11.12
CA ALA A 259 13.80 8.03 -12.53
C ALA A 259 13.21 9.41 -12.86
N PRO A 260 13.32 9.87 -14.13
CA PRO A 260 12.64 11.10 -14.57
C PRO A 260 11.12 11.04 -14.31
N PRO A 261 10.49 12.16 -13.92
CA PRO A 261 9.07 12.18 -13.56
C PRO A 261 8.19 11.61 -14.68
N PRO A 262 7.23 10.73 -14.38
CA PRO A 262 6.34 10.19 -15.39
C PRO A 262 5.53 11.32 -16.04
N PRO A 263 5.30 11.28 -17.36
CA PRO A 263 4.68 12.38 -18.12
C PRO A 263 3.20 12.65 -17.77
N ALA A 264 2.58 11.84 -16.90
CA ALA A 264 1.19 12.00 -16.49
C ALA A 264 0.98 11.62 -15.01
N SER A 265 1.39 12.50 -14.08
CA SER A 265 0.94 12.44 -12.69
C SER A 265 -0.34 13.26 -12.51
N LEU A 266 -1.26 12.77 -11.68
CA LEU A 266 -2.49 13.50 -11.38
C LEU A 266 -2.18 14.62 -10.39
N SER A 267 -2.34 15.87 -10.82
CA SER A 267 -2.00 17.05 -10.01
C SER A 267 -3.22 17.77 -9.43
N GLU A 268 -4.43 17.48 -9.92
CA GLU A 268 -5.66 18.17 -9.52
C GLU A 268 -6.57 17.27 -8.67
N ALA A 269 -7.14 17.81 -7.60
CA ALA A 269 -8.13 17.09 -6.79
C ALA A 269 -9.12 18.04 -6.10
N ALA A 270 -10.31 17.53 -5.81
CA ALA A 270 -11.33 18.21 -5.04
C ALA A 270 -11.66 17.41 -3.78
N ILE A 271 -11.70 18.06 -2.62
CA ILE A 271 -12.12 17.44 -1.36
C ILE A 271 -13.42 18.09 -0.91
N LEU A 272 -14.50 17.31 -0.93
CA LEU A 272 -15.83 17.71 -0.47
C LEU A 272 -15.94 17.43 1.04
N ILE A 273 -16.26 18.45 1.84
CA ILE A 273 -16.18 18.40 3.30
C ILE A 273 -17.54 18.73 3.88
N SER A 274 -17.99 17.94 4.86
CA SER A 274 -19.28 18.10 5.55
C SER A 274 -19.33 19.22 6.59
N SER A 275 -18.28 20.04 6.65
CA SER A 275 -18.12 21.19 7.54
C SER A 275 -17.18 22.21 6.87
N VAL A 276 -17.16 23.43 7.38
CA VAL A 276 -16.26 24.47 6.87
C VAL A 276 -14.82 24.12 7.27
N PRO A 277 -13.88 23.97 6.32
CA PRO A 277 -12.48 23.69 6.66
C PRO A 277 -11.90 24.82 7.52
N CYS A 278 -11.17 24.44 8.57
CA CYS A 278 -10.50 25.38 9.46
C CYS A 278 -9.29 26.05 8.77
N ASP A 279 -8.80 27.14 9.34
CA ASP A 279 -7.69 27.91 8.74
C ASP A 279 -6.37 27.12 8.70
N ASP A 280 -6.13 26.24 9.67
CA ASP A 280 -4.99 25.33 9.65
C ASP A 280 -5.06 24.33 8.48
N CYS A 281 -6.24 23.78 8.16
CA CYS A 281 -6.43 22.93 6.97
C CYS A 281 -6.20 23.70 5.66
N LYS A 282 -6.65 24.96 5.58
CA LYS A 282 -6.44 25.82 4.39
C LYS A 282 -4.94 26.11 4.21
N ALA A 283 -4.26 26.57 5.25
CA ALA A 283 -2.84 26.87 5.22
C ALA A 283 -1.98 25.63 4.87
N PHE A 284 -2.34 24.46 5.41
CA PHE A 284 -1.68 23.21 5.05
C PHE A 284 -1.85 22.89 3.55
N THR A 285 -3.07 23.00 3.04
CA THR A 285 -3.39 22.78 1.61
C THR A 285 -2.59 23.71 0.70
N GLU A 286 -2.51 25.00 1.05
CA GLU A 286 -1.74 26.00 0.28
C GLU A 286 -0.26 25.66 0.22
N ARG A 287 0.34 25.27 1.35
CA ARG A 287 1.74 24.86 1.42
C ARG A 287 2.01 23.60 0.62
N VAL A 288 1.14 22.60 0.73
CA VAL A 288 1.20 21.36 -0.05
C VAL A 288 1.12 21.65 -1.55
N ASN A 289 0.12 22.42 -1.99
CA ASN A 289 -0.05 22.77 -3.40
C ASN A 289 1.18 23.50 -3.94
N LYS A 290 1.71 24.46 -3.16
CA LYS A 290 2.92 25.20 -3.54
C LYS A 290 4.16 24.32 -3.61
N HIS A 291 4.37 23.45 -2.62
CA HIS A 291 5.58 22.63 -2.51
C HIS A 291 5.63 21.54 -3.58
N PHE A 292 4.51 20.85 -3.83
CA PHE A 292 4.45 19.71 -4.75
C PHE A 292 3.89 20.07 -6.14
N GLY A 293 3.55 21.33 -6.40
CA GLY A 293 2.95 21.75 -7.68
C GLY A 293 1.55 21.17 -7.93
N LEU A 294 0.77 20.99 -6.87
CA LEU A 294 -0.57 20.40 -6.92
C LEU A 294 -1.66 21.48 -6.95
N CYS A 295 -2.87 21.07 -7.34
CA CYS A 295 -4.08 21.88 -7.31
C CYS A 295 -5.19 21.13 -6.56
N ILE A 296 -5.00 20.96 -5.25
CA ILE A 296 -6.01 20.41 -4.35
C ILE A 296 -6.94 21.54 -3.88
N GLN A 297 -8.24 21.34 -4.02
CA GLN A 297 -9.28 22.31 -3.65
C GLN A 297 -10.17 21.75 -2.54
N LEU A 298 -10.45 22.57 -1.53
CA LEU A 298 -11.34 22.22 -0.43
C LEU A 298 -12.72 22.87 -0.62
N PHE A 299 -13.79 22.07 -0.58
CA PHE A 299 -15.16 22.52 -0.73
C PHE A 299 -15.99 22.17 0.48
N ALA A 300 -16.49 23.17 1.19
CA ALA A 300 -17.54 22.96 2.19
C ALA A 300 -18.86 22.67 1.47
N SER A 301 -19.43 21.50 1.73
CA SER A 301 -20.76 21.09 1.30
C SER A 301 -21.68 21.20 2.51
N VAL A 302 -22.31 22.37 2.62
CA VAL A 302 -23.24 22.77 3.69
C VAL A 302 -24.68 22.67 3.18
#